data_AF-X1C136-F1
#
_entry.id   AF-X1C136-F1
#
_cell.length_a   1.000
_cell.length_b   1.000
_cell.length_c   1.000
_cell.angle_alpha   90.00
_cell.angle_beta   90.00
_cell.angle_gamma   90.00
#
_symmetry.space_group_name_H-M   'P 1'
#
loop_
_entity.id
_entity.type
_entity.pdbx_description
1 polymer ?
#
loop_
_entity_poly.entity_id
_entity_poly.type
_entity_poly.pdbx_seq_one_letter_code
_entity_poly.pdbx_strand_id
1 'polypeptide(L)'
;MGMKYVFKEHEKNFAEWCSEGYNLRLDNLQQTKAKEFFRNIDDPNFVPPLYRHQAESVKRVIYSYEMLEKKDQLIEVVTGGGKSVIIAGVIAYFMIVHDIHKFLILVPNTIVRARLKDEFDPAPTNKSFVYNTFHFFYNGTTDLIQRLSLHIMKQGEPPEG
;
A
#
# COMPACT_ATOMS: atom_id res chain seq x y z
N MET A 1 13.95 -7.00 25.44
CA MET A 1 13.31 -8.16 24.80
C MET A 1 13.43 -7.95 23.30
N GLY A 2 14.28 -8.72 22.60
CA GLY A 2 14.49 -8.50 21.16
C GLY A 2 13.22 -8.86 20.38
N MET A 3 12.75 -7.96 19.50
CA MET A 3 11.65 -8.30 18.58
C MET A 3 12.08 -9.50 17.75
N LYS A 4 11.31 -10.59 17.86
CA LYS A 4 11.50 -11.77 17.01
C LYS A 4 11.01 -11.40 15.61
N TYR A 5 11.85 -11.53 14.59
CA TYR A 5 11.44 -11.35 13.20
C TYR A 5 10.44 -12.46 12.82
N VAL A 6 9.14 -12.15 12.98
CA VAL A 6 8.03 -13.13 12.85
C VAL A 6 7.89 -13.62 11.41
N PHE A 7 8.31 -12.83 10.42
CA PHE A 7 8.23 -13.21 9.02
C PHE A 7 9.30 -14.23 8.60
N LYS A 8 10.34 -14.47 9.42
CA LYS A 8 11.48 -15.34 9.07
C LYS A 8 11.08 -16.73 8.57
N GLU A 9 10.06 -17.33 9.20
CA GLU A 9 9.58 -18.67 8.87
C GLU A 9 8.80 -18.72 7.53
N HIS A 10 8.37 -17.57 7.01
CA HIS A 10 7.60 -17.43 5.78
C HIS A 10 8.44 -17.02 4.57
N GLU A 11 9.73 -16.70 4.75
CA GLU A 11 10.62 -16.20 3.69
C GLU A 11 10.65 -17.11 2.45
N LYS A 12 10.78 -18.42 2.68
CA LYS A 12 10.85 -19.40 1.59
C LYS A 12 9.52 -19.43 0.79
N ASN A 13 8.40 -19.57 1.50
CA ASN A 13 7.08 -19.64 0.88
C ASN A 13 6.72 -18.32 0.18
N PHE A 14 7.16 -17.17 0.73
CA PHE A 14 6.99 -15.87 0.11
C PHE A 14 7.78 -15.75 -1.22
N ALA A 15 9.04 -16.20 -1.23
CA ALA A 15 9.86 -16.20 -2.44
C ALA A 15 9.29 -17.13 -3.52
N GLU A 16 8.83 -18.32 -3.13
CA GLU A 16 8.14 -19.27 -4.01
C GLU A 16 6.87 -18.65 -4.59
N TRP A 17 6.01 -18.06 -3.75
CA TRP A 17 4.80 -17.35 -4.18
C TRP A 17 5.07 -16.23 -5.18
N CYS A 18 6.15 -15.45 -4.99
CA CYS A 18 6.56 -14.44 -5.96
C CYS A 18 6.96 -15.07 -7.31
N SER A 19 7.69 -16.20 -7.28
CA SER A 19 8.15 -16.88 -8.50
C SER A 19 7.04 -17.61 -9.26
N GLU A 20 5.99 -18.05 -8.56
CA GLU A 20 4.84 -18.77 -9.14
C GLU A 20 3.77 -17.84 -9.73
N GLY A 21 4.01 -16.52 -9.73
CA GLY A 21 3.13 -15.54 -10.34
C GLY A 21 1.94 -15.14 -9.47
N TYR A 22 2.12 -15.08 -8.14
CA TYR A 22 1.19 -14.44 -7.22
C TYR A 22 -0.21 -15.09 -7.14
N ASN A 23 -0.26 -16.41 -7.03
CA ASN A 23 -1.53 -17.12 -6.82
C ASN A 23 -2.06 -16.81 -5.40
N LEU A 24 -3.27 -16.27 -5.32
CA LEU A 24 -3.95 -15.89 -4.08
C LEU A 24 -5.25 -16.69 -3.94
N ARG A 25 -5.80 -16.72 -2.73
CA ARG A 25 -7.09 -17.37 -2.43
C ARG A 25 -8.25 -16.39 -2.65
N LEU A 26 -8.35 -15.85 -3.86
CA LEU A 26 -9.33 -14.85 -4.26
C LEU A 26 -10.28 -15.39 -5.34
N ASP A 27 -11.41 -14.72 -5.58
CA ASP A 27 -12.24 -15.03 -6.74
C ASP A 27 -11.49 -14.72 -8.07
N ASN A 28 -11.99 -15.24 -9.19
CA ASN A 28 -11.32 -15.12 -10.49
C ASN A 28 -11.07 -13.66 -10.92
N LEU A 29 -12.00 -12.75 -10.61
CA LEU A 29 -11.88 -11.34 -10.98
C LEU A 29 -10.82 -10.65 -10.10
N GLN A 30 -10.92 -10.84 -8.78
CA GLN A 30 -9.95 -10.31 -7.81
C GLN A 30 -8.54 -10.85 -8.07
N GLN A 31 -8.41 -12.15 -8.36
CA GLN A 31 -7.15 -12.78 -8.70
C GLN A 31 -6.51 -12.18 -9.96
N THR A 32 -7.33 -11.84 -10.97
CA THR A 32 -6.85 -11.18 -12.20
C THR A 32 -6.32 -9.79 -11.89
N LYS A 33 -7.10 -8.98 -11.16
CA LYS A 33 -6.68 -7.63 -10.73
C LYS A 33 -5.41 -7.67 -9.89
N ALA A 34 -5.30 -8.61 -8.95
CA ALA A 34 -4.13 -8.78 -8.11
C ALA A 34 -2.88 -9.13 -8.93
N LYS A 35 -2.98 -10.08 -9.88
CA LYS A 35 -1.87 -10.44 -10.78
C LYS A 35 -1.41 -9.26 -11.62
N GLU A 36 -2.34 -8.49 -12.15
CA GLU A 36 -1.98 -7.27 -12.88
C GLU A 36 -1.29 -6.25 -11.98
N PHE A 37 -1.72 -6.13 -10.72
CA PHE A 37 -1.14 -5.17 -9.78
C PHE A 37 0.30 -5.52 -9.47
N PHE A 38 0.56 -6.79 -9.19
CA PHE A 38 1.93 -7.27 -8.96
C PHE A 38 2.80 -7.11 -10.19
N ARG A 39 2.28 -7.44 -11.39
CA ARG A 39 2.99 -7.21 -12.64
C ARG A 39 3.35 -5.74 -12.83
N ASN A 40 2.46 -4.82 -12.47
CA ASN A 40 2.72 -3.38 -12.57
C ASN A 40 3.84 -2.95 -11.60
N ILE A 41 3.78 -3.32 -10.32
CA ILE A 41 4.80 -2.90 -9.35
C ILE A 41 6.16 -3.60 -9.52
N ASP A 42 6.20 -4.74 -10.22
CA ASP A 42 7.43 -5.43 -10.63
C ASP A 42 7.96 -4.94 -11.99
N ASP A 43 7.20 -4.12 -12.73
CA ASP A 43 7.64 -3.62 -14.03
C ASP A 43 8.90 -2.75 -13.84
N PRO A 44 10.04 -3.08 -14.48
CA PRO A 44 11.23 -2.24 -14.42
C PRO A 44 11.01 -0.82 -14.96
N ASN A 45 9.93 -0.59 -15.71
CA ASN A 45 9.52 0.71 -16.23
C ASN A 45 8.44 1.39 -15.39
N PHE A 46 8.10 0.89 -14.21
CA PHE A 46 7.22 1.60 -13.28
C PHE A 46 7.81 3.00 -13.01
N VAL A 47 7.00 4.06 -13.11
CA VAL A 47 7.48 5.45 -13.04
C VAL A 47 6.99 6.14 -11.75
N PRO A 48 7.90 6.74 -10.95
CA PRO A 48 9.34 6.47 -10.94
C PRO A 48 9.61 5.06 -10.42
N PRO A 49 10.75 4.42 -10.76
CA PRO A 49 11.04 3.06 -10.34
C PRO A 49 10.91 2.89 -8.83
N LEU A 50 10.17 1.86 -8.41
CA LEU A 50 10.15 1.48 -7.01
C LEU A 50 11.51 0.89 -6.63
N TYR A 51 12.04 1.30 -5.49
CA TYR A 51 13.16 0.57 -4.92
C TYR A 51 12.70 -0.84 -4.57
N ARG A 52 13.61 -1.81 -4.70
CA ARG A 52 13.32 -3.23 -4.41
C ARG A 52 12.64 -3.41 -3.06
N HIS A 53 13.11 -2.74 -2.01
CA HIS A 53 12.54 -2.86 -0.67
C HIS A 53 11.12 -2.29 -0.57
N GLN A 54 10.73 -1.31 -1.40
CA GLN A 54 9.38 -0.74 -1.41
C GLN A 54 8.39 -1.74 -2.02
N ALA A 55 8.70 -2.24 -3.23
CA ALA A 55 7.88 -3.24 -3.89
C ALA A 55 7.77 -4.51 -3.04
N GLU A 56 8.89 -4.97 -2.47
CA GLU A 56 8.91 -6.14 -1.59
C GLU A 56 8.10 -5.91 -0.30
N SER A 57 8.16 -4.71 0.31
CA SER A 57 7.34 -4.39 1.48
C SER A 57 5.84 -4.44 1.17
N VAL A 58 5.41 -3.87 0.03
CA VAL A 58 4.01 -3.95 -0.41
C VAL A 58 3.59 -5.41 -0.60
N LYS A 59 4.40 -6.21 -1.29
CA LYS A 59 4.14 -7.64 -1.50
C LYS A 59 4.07 -8.43 -0.20
N ARG A 60 4.94 -8.15 0.77
CA ARG A 60 4.94 -8.82 2.08
C ARG A 60 3.70 -8.50 2.90
N VAL A 61 3.20 -7.26 2.83
CA VAL A 61 1.93 -6.88 3.48
C VAL A 61 0.78 -7.66 2.88
N ILE A 62 0.68 -7.66 1.55
CA ILE A 62 -0.40 -8.35 0.85
C ILE A 62 -0.31 -9.86 1.10
N TYR A 63 0.87 -10.46 1.01
CA TYR A 63 1.08 -11.87 1.34
C TYR A 63 0.65 -12.20 2.78
N SER A 64 1.00 -11.35 3.74
CA SER A 64 0.60 -11.55 5.13
C SER A 64 -0.93 -11.51 5.29
N TYR A 65 -1.59 -10.58 4.62
CA TYR A 65 -3.03 -10.44 4.66
C TYR A 65 -3.77 -11.59 3.95
N GLU A 66 -3.40 -11.88 2.70
CA GLU A 66 -4.11 -12.80 1.81
C GLU A 66 -3.78 -14.28 2.05
N MET A 67 -2.51 -14.59 2.34
CA MET A 67 -2.01 -15.97 2.39
C MET A 67 -1.87 -16.48 3.83
N LEU A 68 -1.44 -15.60 4.74
CA LEU A 68 -1.23 -15.96 6.15
C LEU A 68 -2.42 -15.59 7.04
N GLU A 69 -3.40 -14.84 6.52
CA GLU A 69 -4.53 -14.30 7.27
C GLU A 69 -4.08 -13.45 8.49
N LYS A 70 -2.87 -12.89 8.43
CA LYS A 70 -2.26 -12.08 9.48
C LYS A 70 -2.42 -10.59 9.15
N LYS A 71 -3.29 -9.92 9.90
CA LYS A 71 -3.64 -8.50 9.69
C LYS A 71 -2.84 -7.54 10.57
N ASP A 72 -2.45 -7.99 11.76
CA ASP A 72 -1.71 -7.18 12.74
C ASP A 72 -0.21 -7.43 12.60
N GLN A 73 0.43 -6.78 11.62
CA GLN A 73 1.85 -6.99 11.32
C GLN A 73 2.65 -5.70 11.44
N LEU A 74 3.91 -5.84 11.87
CA LEU A 74 4.88 -4.75 11.91
C LEU A 74 5.83 -4.87 10.72
N ILE A 75 6.00 -3.76 10.00
CA ILE A 75 7.00 -3.65 8.93
C ILE A 75 8.11 -2.72 9.40
N GLU A 76 9.32 -3.25 9.48
CA GLU A 76 10.50 -2.46 9.81
C GLU A 76 11.06 -1.81 8.54
N VAL A 77 10.63 -0.58 8.29
CA VAL A 77 11.18 0.26 7.23
C VAL A 77 12.14 1.26 7.88
N VAL A 78 13.33 1.47 7.31
CA VAL A 78 14.25 2.52 7.77
C VAL A 78 13.72 3.93 7.49
N THR A 79 14.29 4.94 8.14
CA THR A 79 14.00 6.36 7.81
C THR A 79 14.44 6.64 6.36
N GLY A 80 13.63 7.37 5.60
CA GLY A 80 13.89 7.61 4.17
C GLY A 80 13.58 6.42 3.25
N GLY A 81 13.16 5.27 3.79
CA GLY A 81 12.82 4.09 2.98
C GLY A 81 11.53 4.20 2.14
N GLY A 82 10.85 5.36 2.15
CA GLY A 82 9.62 5.60 1.40
C GLY A 82 8.38 4.92 1.99
N LYS A 83 8.14 5.08 3.30
CA LYS A 83 6.95 4.51 3.97
C LYS A 83 5.64 4.96 3.32
N SER A 84 5.56 6.22 2.90
CA SER A 84 4.37 6.78 2.25
C SER A 84 4.08 6.09 0.91
N VAL A 85 5.12 5.74 0.14
CA VAL A 85 5.00 4.95 -1.10
C VAL A 85 4.47 3.54 -0.82
N ILE A 86 4.98 2.90 0.24
CA ILE A 86 4.51 1.58 0.66
C ILE A 86 3.03 1.63 1.09
N ILE A 87 2.66 2.61 1.92
CA ILE A 87 1.27 2.84 2.33
C ILE A 87 0.39 3.06 1.09
N ALA A 88 0.84 3.89 0.15
CA ALA A 88 0.12 4.19 -1.08
C ALA A 88 -0.12 2.94 -1.95
N GLY A 89 0.89 2.08 -2.11
CA GLY A 89 0.78 0.82 -2.83
C GLY A 89 -0.20 -0.15 -2.14
N VAL A 90 -0.18 -0.24 -0.81
CA VAL A 90 -1.12 -1.07 -0.05
C VAL A 90 -2.56 -0.57 -0.19
N ILE A 91 -2.79 0.74 -0.06
CA ILE A 91 -4.11 1.35 -0.28
C ILE A 91 -4.62 1.06 -1.70
N ALA A 92 -3.78 1.28 -2.72
CA ALA A 92 -4.15 1.04 -4.11
C ALA A 92 -4.54 -0.42 -4.36
N TYR A 93 -3.77 -1.38 -3.82
CA TYR A 93 -4.11 -2.80 -3.90
C TYR A 93 -5.51 -3.08 -3.35
N PHE A 94 -5.81 -2.61 -2.13
CA PHE A 94 -7.10 -2.87 -1.49
C PHE A 94 -8.28 -2.16 -2.18
N MET A 95 -8.07 -0.96 -2.74
CA MET A 95 -9.08 -0.30 -3.55
C MET A 95 -9.37 -1.06 -4.85
N ILE A 96 -8.32 -1.50 -5.56
CA ILE A 96 -8.44 -2.15 -6.87
C ILE A 96 -9.03 -3.56 -6.71
N VAL A 97 -8.45 -4.36 -5.80
CA VAL A 97 -8.73 -5.80 -5.67
C VAL A 97 -9.94 -6.07 -4.78
N HIS A 98 -10.11 -5.32 -3.69
CA HIS A 98 -11.13 -5.59 -2.67
C HIS A 98 -12.25 -4.55 -2.59
N ASP A 99 -12.21 -3.49 -3.40
CA ASP A 99 -13.19 -2.39 -3.37
C ASP A 99 -13.28 -1.73 -1.97
N ILE A 100 -12.17 -1.71 -1.23
CA ILE A 100 -12.07 -1.05 0.08
C ILE A 100 -11.65 0.40 -0.12
N HIS A 101 -12.49 1.35 0.30
CA HIS A 101 -12.30 2.79 0.04
C HIS A 101 -12.08 3.65 1.28
N LYS A 102 -12.01 3.04 2.48
CA LYS A 102 -11.82 3.77 3.74
C LYS A 102 -10.58 3.26 4.47
N PHE A 103 -9.65 4.15 4.77
CA PHE A 103 -8.38 3.83 5.40
C PHE A 103 -8.12 4.80 6.56
N LEU A 104 -7.69 4.26 7.69
CA LEU A 104 -7.32 5.03 8.88
C LEU A 104 -5.80 4.92 9.08
N ILE A 105 -5.13 6.07 9.10
CA ILE A 105 -3.69 6.15 9.41
C ILE A 105 -3.52 6.86 10.73
N LEU A 106 -3.09 6.12 11.75
CA LEU A 106 -2.73 6.67 13.05
C LEU A 106 -1.25 7.05 13.06
N VAL A 107 -0.95 8.26 13.54
CA VAL A 107 0.40 8.82 13.57
C VAL A 107 0.78 9.26 14.98
N PRO A 108 2.06 9.15 15.36
CA PRO A 108 2.48 9.37 16.74
C PRO A 108 2.52 10.85 17.14
N ASN A 109 2.58 11.77 16.17
CA ASN A 109 2.67 13.20 16.44
C ASN A 109 2.20 14.06 15.24
N THR A 110 2.05 15.35 15.49
CA THR A 110 1.57 16.34 14.53
C THR A 110 2.52 16.59 13.36
N ILE A 111 3.83 16.39 13.55
CA ILE A 111 4.83 16.57 12.47
C ILE A 111 4.69 15.47 11.43
N VAL A 112 4.57 14.21 11.87
CA VAL A 112 4.31 13.08 10.96
C VAL A 112 2.95 13.22 10.30
N ARG A 113 1.94 13.68 11.04
CA ARG A 113 0.61 13.99 10.49
C ARG A 113 0.68 15.02 9.35
N ALA A 114 1.39 16.12 9.54
CA ALA A 114 1.51 17.17 8.54
C ALA A 114 2.18 16.66 7.25
N ARG A 115 3.25 15.86 7.38
CA ARG A 115 3.93 15.24 6.24
C ARG A 115 3.01 14.31 5.46
N LEU A 116 2.31 13.40 6.16
CA LEU A 116 1.36 12.50 5.50
C LEU A 116 0.19 13.27 4.89
N LYS A 117 -0.27 14.36 5.52
CA LYS A 117 -1.27 15.24 4.91
C LYS A 117 -0.75 15.74 3.57
N ASP A 118 0.43 16.34 3.52
CA ASP A 118 0.98 16.89 2.27
C ASP A 118 1.21 15.79 1.20
N GLU A 119 1.53 14.56 1.59
CA GLU A 119 1.75 13.44 0.68
C GLU A 119 0.45 12.74 0.20
N PHE A 120 -0.66 12.84 0.95
CA PHE A 120 -1.93 12.16 0.65
C PHE A 120 -3.10 13.11 0.39
N ASP A 121 -2.89 14.43 0.40
CA ASP A 121 -3.90 15.42 0.06
C ASP A 121 -4.14 15.44 -1.47
N PRO A 122 -5.34 15.06 -1.95
CA PRO A 122 -5.64 14.96 -3.38
C PRO A 122 -5.96 16.31 -4.03
N ALA A 123 -5.76 17.44 -3.31
CA ALA A 123 -5.99 18.77 -3.85
C ALA A 123 -5.32 18.94 -5.23
N PRO A 124 -6.02 19.48 -6.26
CA PRO A 124 -5.48 19.58 -7.62
C PRO A 124 -4.16 20.39 -7.73
N THR A 125 -3.90 21.27 -6.77
CA THR A 125 -2.69 22.08 -6.70
C THR A 125 -1.51 21.36 -6.03
N ASN A 126 -1.75 20.21 -5.40
CA ASN A 126 -0.74 19.47 -4.65
C ASN A 126 0.09 18.56 -5.57
N LYS A 127 1.31 19.01 -5.88
CA LYS A 127 2.29 18.23 -6.65
C LYS A 127 2.91 17.07 -5.86
N SER A 128 2.85 17.12 -4.54
CA SER A 128 3.43 16.12 -3.64
C SER A 128 2.49 14.95 -3.36
N PHE A 129 1.27 14.98 -3.91
CA PHE A 129 0.35 13.85 -3.80
C PHE A 129 0.99 12.59 -4.36
N VAL A 130 1.10 11.56 -3.52
CA VAL A 130 1.89 10.36 -3.80
C VAL A 130 1.47 9.66 -5.09
N TYR A 131 0.18 9.68 -5.43
CA TYR A 131 -0.35 9.06 -6.64
C TYR A 131 -0.18 9.91 -7.91
N ASN A 132 0.18 11.20 -7.79
CA ASN A 132 0.68 12.00 -8.92
C ASN A 132 2.13 11.63 -9.28
N THR A 133 2.84 10.96 -8.36
CA THR A 133 4.23 10.55 -8.56
C THR A 133 4.31 9.06 -8.90
N PHE A 134 3.73 8.18 -8.08
CA PHE A 134 3.80 6.73 -8.24
C PHE A 134 2.48 6.19 -8.81
N HIS A 135 2.53 5.66 -10.03
CA HIS A 135 1.36 5.23 -10.79
C HIS A 135 0.85 3.83 -10.36
N PHE A 136 0.40 3.72 -9.11
CA PHE A 136 -0.17 2.47 -8.58
C PHE A 136 -1.54 2.12 -9.18
N PHE A 137 -2.27 3.10 -9.69
CA PHE A 137 -3.54 2.90 -10.40
C PHE A 137 -3.28 2.96 -11.91
N TYR A 138 -3.63 1.88 -12.60
CA TYR A 138 -3.36 1.65 -14.03
C TYR A 138 -4.56 0.95 -14.68
N ASN A 139 -4.56 0.79 -16.02
CA ASN A 139 -5.56 0.04 -16.78
C ASN A 139 -7.03 0.31 -16.39
N GLY A 140 -7.43 1.59 -16.40
CA GLY A 140 -8.84 1.96 -16.15
C GLY A 140 -9.24 2.04 -14.67
N THR A 141 -8.29 1.98 -13.74
CA THR A 141 -8.53 2.21 -12.30
C THR A 141 -8.20 3.63 -11.85
N THR A 142 -7.89 4.53 -12.78
CA THR A 142 -7.49 5.92 -12.48
C THR A 142 -8.63 6.76 -11.90
N ASP A 143 -9.89 6.37 -12.17
CA ASP A 143 -11.07 6.98 -11.56
C ASP A 143 -11.10 6.74 -10.03
N LEU A 144 -10.52 5.64 -9.54
CA LEU A 144 -10.44 5.35 -8.11
C LEU A 144 -9.60 6.40 -7.36
N ILE A 145 -8.55 6.95 -7.99
CA ILE A 145 -7.76 8.04 -7.40
C ILE A 145 -8.64 9.26 -7.15
N GLN A 146 -9.53 9.58 -8.09
CA GLN A 146 -10.39 10.78 -8.02
C GLN A 146 -11.44 10.68 -6.90
N ARG A 147 -11.68 9.47 -6.38
CA ARG A 147 -12.57 9.23 -5.25
C ARG A 147 -11.90 9.44 -3.89
N LEU A 148 -10.57 9.61 -3.87
CA LEU A 148 -9.84 9.84 -2.63
C LEU A 148 -10.16 11.22 -2.08
N SER A 149 -10.46 11.26 -0.80
CA SER A 149 -10.59 12.48 0.00
C SER A 149 -9.84 12.30 1.31
N LEU A 150 -9.18 13.34 1.79
CA LEU A 150 -8.46 13.30 3.06
C LEU A 150 -9.26 14.02 4.15
N HIS A 151 -9.58 13.30 5.22
CA HIS A 151 -10.14 13.88 6.44
C HIS A 151 -9.13 13.81 7.59
N ILE A 152 -8.93 14.93 8.29
CA ILE A 152 -8.09 15.00 9.49
C ILE A 152 -8.98 15.01 10.72
N MET A 153 -9.00 13.88 11.44
CA MET A 153 -9.77 13.76 12.68
C MET A 153 -9.30 14.77 13.73
N LYS A 154 -10.24 15.45 14.38
CA LYS A 154 -9.99 16.35 15.50
C LYS A 154 -10.64 15.82 16.77
N GLN A 155 -9.99 16.09 17.90
CA GLN A 155 -10.52 15.72 19.20
C GLN A 155 -11.85 16.44 19.45
N GLY A 156 -12.89 15.68 19.80
CA GLY A 156 -14.22 16.23 20.09
C GLY A 156 -15.07 16.56 18.87
N GLU A 157 -14.56 16.36 17.65
CA GLU A 157 -15.34 16.43 16.41
C GLU A 157 -15.75 15.03 15.95
N PRO A 158 -16.92 14.87 15.30
CA PRO A 158 -17.30 13.58 14.73
C PRO A 158 -16.29 13.13 13.66
N PRO A 159 -16.15 11.81 13.44
CA PRO A 159 -15.20 11.24 12.48
C PRO A 159 -15.60 11.46 11.01
N GLU A 160 -16.71 12.15 10.76
CA GLU A 160 -17.29 12.39 9.44
C GLU A 160 -16.76 13.71 8.89
N GLY A 161 -16.10 13.63 7.73
CA GLY A 161 -15.70 14.77 6.89
C GLY A 161 -16.66 14.96 5.73
#